data_AF-A0AA90UWU4-F1
#
_entry.id   AF-A0AA90UWU4-F1
#
_cell.length_a   1.000
_cell.length_b   1.000
_cell.length_c   1.000
_cell.angle_alpha   90.00
_cell.angle_beta   90.00
_cell.angle_gamma   90.00
#
_symmetry.space_group_name_H-M   'P 1'
#
loop_
_entity.id
_entity.type
_entity.pdbx_description
1 polymer ?
#
loop_
_entity_poly.entity_id
_entity_poly.type
_entity_poly.pdbx_seq_one_letter_code
_entity_poly.pdbx_strand_id
1 'polypeptide(L)'
;MDIKRQQYLDQLIASQRNGLIKIITGIRRCGKSYLLFKLFHEYLNSQGNSDDHIIEVALDDRTNKELRNPDNLLKYIKEQITDKNLYYIMLDEVQMVERSLRLSPARRDTYHGEYHIQ
;
A
#
# COMPACT_ATOMS: atom_id res chain seq x y z
N MET A 1 0.90 -17.79 -18.88
CA MET A 1 -0.45 -17.35 -19.28
C MET A 1 -0.72 -16.04 -18.57
N ASP A 2 -0.60 -14.91 -19.27
CA ASP A 2 -0.88 -13.60 -18.69
C ASP A 2 -2.38 -13.40 -18.61
N ILE A 3 -2.93 -13.42 -17.39
CA ILE A 3 -4.32 -13.07 -17.14
C ILE A 3 -4.45 -11.57 -17.39
N LYS A 4 -5.01 -11.18 -18.54
CA LYS A 4 -5.25 -9.77 -18.87
C LYS A 4 -6.20 -9.14 -17.85
N ARG A 5 -5.70 -8.19 -17.07
CA ARG A 5 -6.46 -7.37 -16.10
C ARG A 5 -6.41 -5.89 -16.42
N GLN A 6 -6.35 -5.59 -17.72
CA GLN A 6 -6.11 -4.24 -18.22
C GLN A 6 -7.07 -3.22 -17.60
N GLN A 7 -8.38 -3.51 -17.56
CA GLN A 7 -9.36 -2.61 -16.96
C GLN A 7 -9.07 -2.23 -15.50
N TYR A 8 -8.64 -3.19 -14.67
CA TYR A 8 -8.32 -2.90 -13.25
C TYR A 8 -7.01 -2.14 -13.12
N LEU A 9 -6.03 -2.45 -13.96
CA LEU A 9 -4.77 -1.73 -14.03
C LEU A 9 -5.01 -0.28 -14.48
N ASP A 10 -5.81 -0.06 -15.52
CA ASP A 10 -6.16 1.26 -16.05
C ASP A 10 -6.86 2.13 -14.99
N GLN A 11 -7.74 1.52 -14.16
CA GLN A 11 -8.35 2.21 -13.03
C GLN A 11 -7.33 2.66 -11.99
N LEU A 12 -6.34 1.81 -11.67
CA LEU A 12 -5.26 2.18 -10.76
C LEU A 12 -4.44 3.34 -11.33
N ILE A 13 -4.05 3.24 -12.60
CA ILE A 13 -3.29 4.26 -13.33
C ILE A 13 -4.04 5.60 -13.32
N ALA A 14 -5.31 5.60 -13.75
CA ALA A 14 -6.12 6.82 -13.83
C ALA A 14 -6.34 7.47 -12.45
N SER A 15 -6.25 6.69 -11.38
CA SER A 15 -6.43 7.18 -10.01
C SER A 15 -5.13 7.66 -9.36
N GLN A 16 -3.97 7.53 -10.00
CA GLN A 16 -2.68 7.93 -9.41
C GLN A 16 -2.61 9.45 -9.12
N ARG A 17 -1.73 9.83 -8.18
CA ARG A 17 -1.30 11.23 -7.93
C ARG A 17 -2.42 12.24 -7.62
N ASN A 18 -3.54 11.79 -7.05
CA ASN A 18 -4.62 12.66 -6.58
C ASN A 18 -4.65 12.83 -5.05
N GLY A 19 -3.58 12.44 -4.35
CA GLY A 19 -3.47 12.55 -2.89
C GLY A 19 -4.34 11.59 -2.08
N LEU A 20 -5.12 10.71 -2.73
CA LEU A 20 -6.01 9.77 -2.05
C LEU A 20 -5.41 8.37 -1.98
N ILE A 21 -5.51 7.73 -0.81
CA ILE A 21 -5.19 6.32 -0.60
C ILE A 21 -6.11 5.45 -1.47
N LYS A 22 -5.53 4.46 -2.16
CA LYS A 22 -6.26 3.50 -2.98
C LYS A 22 -6.48 2.20 -2.20
N ILE A 23 -7.74 1.88 -1.97
CA ILE A 23 -8.12 0.64 -1.29
C ILE A 23 -8.66 -0.32 -2.35
N ILE A 24 -7.98 -1.45 -2.56
CA ILE A 24 -8.42 -2.51 -3.47
C ILE A 24 -9.05 -3.63 -2.64
N THR A 25 -10.36 -3.81 -2.78
CA THR A 25 -11.09 -4.91 -2.14
C THR A 25 -11.53 -5.95 -3.18
N GLY A 26 -11.88 -7.14 -2.73
CA GLY A 26 -12.36 -8.20 -3.61
C GLY A 26 -12.28 -9.59 -2.97
N ILE A 27 -12.98 -10.55 -3.55
CA ILE A 27 -13.10 -11.92 -3.03
C ILE A 27 -11.72 -12.61 -2.94
N ARG A 28 -11.54 -13.52 -1.98
CA ARG A 28 -10.31 -14.30 -1.83
C ARG A 28 -9.97 -15.07 -3.12
N ARG A 29 -8.69 -15.12 -3.48
CA ARG A 29 -8.16 -15.70 -4.74
C ARG A 29 -8.58 -14.99 -6.03
N CYS A 30 -9.16 -13.79 -5.95
CA CYS A 30 -9.33 -12.96 -7.15
C CYS A 30 -8.02 -12.31 -7.63
N GLY A 31 -6.87 -12.63 -7.02
CA GLY A 31 -5.52 -12.24 -7.48
C GLY A 31 -5.14 -10.77 -7.30
N LYS A 32 -5.65 -10.05 -6.31
CA LYS A 32 -5.31 -8.63 -6.06
C LYS A 32 -3.81 -8.42 -5.90
N SER A 33 -3.13 -9.31 -5.16
CA SER A 33 -1.69 -9.28 -4.96
C SER A 33 -0.94 -9.35 -6.29
N TYR A 34 -1.41 -10.17 -7.24
CA TYR A 34 -0.85 -10.21 -8.60
C TYR A 34 -1.07 -8.91 -9.38
N LEU A 35 -2.22 -8.25 -9.20
CA LEU A 35 -2.47 -6.95 -9.82
C LEU A 35 -1.53 -5.88 -9.26
N LEU A 36 -1.31 -5.85 -7.95
CA LEU A 36 -0.45 -4.87 -7.28
C LEU A 36 1.05 -5.18 -7.49
N PHE A 37 1.54 -6.26 -6.90
CA PHE A 37 2.97 -6.58 -6.82
C PHE A 37 3.60 -7.08 -8.12
N LYS A 38 2.79 -7.23 -9.18
CA LYS A 38 3.32 -7.60 -10.49
C LYS A 38 2.89 -6.62 -11.56
N LEU A 39 1.60 -6.59 -11.91
CA LEU A 39 1.16 -5.80 -13.07
C LEU A 39 1.35 -4.29 -12.84
N PHE A 40 1.03 -3.80 -11.64
CA PHE A 40 1.21 -2.39 -11.32
C PHE A 40 2.67 -2.04 -11.08
N HIS A 41 3.44 -2.90 -10.39
CA HIS A 41 4.90 -2.77 -10.26
C HIS A 41 5.60 -2.67 -11.64
N GLU A 42 5.35 -3.61 -12.54
CA GLU A 42 5.88 -3.61 -13.91
C GLU A 42 5.48 -2.33 -14.67
N TYR A 43 4.24 -1.88 -14.49
CA TYR A 43 3.79 -0.60 -15.05
C TYR A 43 4.59 0.58 -14.49
N LEU A 44 4.78 0.68 -13.17
CA LEU A 44 5.56 1.76 -12.55
C LEU A 44 7.00 1.79 -13.07
N ASN A 45 7.63 0.63 -13.20
CA ASN A 45 8.98 0.52 -13.76
C ASN A 45 9.01 0.94 -15.23
N SER A 46 7.98 0.59 -16.01
CA SER A 46 7.85 1.05 -17.41
C SER A 46 7.73 2.57 -17.54
N GLN A 47 7.28 3.27 -16.49
CA GLN A 47 7.21 4.73 -16.42
C GLN A 47 8.49 5.37 -15.87
N GLY A 48 9.54 4.58 -15.60
CA GLY A 48 10.83 5.05 -15.12
C GLY A 48 10.95 5.22 -13.61
N ASN A 49 10.02 4.67 -12.81
CA ASN A 49 10.21 4.59 -11.36
C ASN A 49 11.25 3.51 -11.04
N SER A 50 12.16 3.80 -10.11
CA SER A 50 13.12 2.81 -9.62
C SER A 50 12.46 1.90 -8.58
N ASP A 51 12.90 0.65 -8.47
CA ASP A 51 12.46 -0.29 -7.45
C ASP A 51 12.67 0.28 -6.03
N ASP A 52 13.71 1.11 -5.84
CA ASP A 52 13.98 1.79 -4.56
C ASP A 52 12.88 2.78 -4.14
N HIS A 53 11.99 3.17 -5.07
CA HIS A 53 10.84 4.05 -4.83
C HIS A 53 9.53 3.27 -4.73
N ILE A 54 9.58 1.93 -4.75
CA ILE A 54 8.41 1.07 -4.64
C ILE A 54 8.55 0.18 -3.41
N ILE A 55 7.75 0.45 -2.39
CA ILE A 55 7.76 -0.27 -1.12
C ILE A 55 6.58 -1.24 -1.11
N GLU A 56 6.88 -2.54 -1.07
CA GLU A 56 5.87 -3.59 -1.08
C GLU A 56 5.88 -4.40 0.22
N VAL A 57 4.72 -4.56 0.86
CA VAL A 57 4.59 -5.32 2.11
C VAL A 57 3.40 -6.26 2.04
N ALA A 58 3.67 -7.57 2.07
CA ALA A 58 2.67 -8.62 2.26
C ALA A 58 2.57 -8.96 3.76
N LEU A 59 1.54 -8.47 4.45
CA LEU A 59 1.43 -8.60 5.91
C LEU A 59 1.00 -10.00 6.39
N ASP A 60 0.47 -10.82 5.49
CA ASP A 60 0.18 -12.24 5.76
C ASP A 60 1.43 -13.13 5.70
N ASP A 61 2.51 -12.67 5.05
CA ASP A 61 3.80 -13.33 5.11
C ASP A 61 4.30 -13.40 6.56
N ARG A 62 4.83 -14.56 6.94
CA ARG A 62 5.41 -14.82 8.26
C ARG A 62 6.67 -14.00 8.50
N THR A 63 7.43 -13.69 7.46
CA THR A 63 8.63 -12.85 7.55
C THR A 63 8.30 -11.42 8.00
N ASN A 64 7.11 -10.94 7.63
CA ASN A 64 6.60 -9.60 7.94
C ASN A 64 5.75 -9.56 9.22
N LYS A 65 5.82 -10.59 10.08
CA LYS A 65 5.01 -10.66 11.31
C LYS A 65 5.20 -9.42 12.21
N GLU A 66 6.44 -8.94 12.37
CA GLU A 66 6.74 -7.76 13.18
C GLU A 66 6.17 -6.46 12.60
N LEU A 67 5.97 -6.42 11.27
CA LEU A 67 5.35 -5.29 10.56
C LEU A 67 3.82 -5.25 10.73
N ARG A 68 3.21 -6.21 11.43
CA ARG A 68 1.80 -6.11 11.84
C ARG A 68 1.60 -5.11 12.97
N ASN A 69 2.65 -4.81 13.74
CA ASN A 69 2.59 -3.70 14.66
C ASN A 69 2.63 -2.38 13.86
N PRO A 70 1.66 -1.46 14.07
CA PRO A 70 1.57 -0.23 13.27
C PRO A 70 2.77 0.70 13.44
N ASP A 71 3.39 0.74 14.63
CA ASP A 71 4.58 1.57 14.87
C ASP A 71 5.80 1.01 14.15
N ASN A 72 5.95 -0.32 14.13
CA ASN A 72 7.00 -1.00 13.36
C ASN A 72 6.82 -0.82 11.85
N LEU A 73 5.59 -0.95 11.35
CA LEU A 73 5.28 -0.73 9.93
C LEU A 73 5.64 0.69 9.50
N LEU A 74 5.25 1.69 10.29
CA LEU A 74 5.55 3.09 10.02
C LEU A 74 7.06 3.34 10.04
N LYS A 75 7.77 2.77 11.01
CA LYS A 75 9.23 2.86 11.09
C LYS A 75 9.89 2.25 9.85
N TYR A 76 9.50 1.04 9.48
CA TYR A 76 10.02 0.32 8.31
C TYR A 76 9.81 1.09 6.99
N ILE A 77 8.64 1.69 6.79
CA ILE A 77 8.36 2.52 5.61
C ILE A 77 9.27 3.75 5.61
N LYS A 78 9.37 4.46 6.75
CA LYS A 78 10.20 5.67 6.86
C LYS A 78 11.68 5.42 6.62
N GLU A 79 12.20 4.28 7.05
CA GLU A 79 13.61 3.92 6.85
C GLU A 79 13.98 3.63 5.39
N GLN A 80 13.00 3.32 4.53
CA GLN A 80 13.20 3.12 3.09
C GLN A 80 13.07 4.40 2.26
N ILE A 81 12.42 5.43 2.81
CA ILE A 81 12.31 6.73 2.14
C ILE A 81 13.62 7.48 2.37
N THR A 82 14.45 7.55 1.34
CA THR A 82 15.80 8.11 1.40
C THR A 82 15.90 9.52 0.78
N ASP A 83 14.88 9.93 0.02
CA ASP A 83 14.81 11.25 -0.59
C ASP A 83 13.39 11.84 -0.56
N LYS A 84 13.17 12.92 -1.33
CA LYS A 84 11.90 13.66 -1.41
C LYS A 84 11.13 13.38 -2.70
N ASN A 85 11.56 12.40 -3.50
CA ASN A 85 10.87 12.03 -4.72
C ASN A 85 9.65 11.18 -4.37
N LEU A 86 8.83 10.88 -5.39
CA LEU A 86 7.61 10.12 -5.22
C LEU A 86 7.92 8.66 -4.83
N TYR A 87 7.21 8.14 -3.83
CA TYR A 87 7.22 6.73 -3.45
C TYR A 87 5.84 6.09 -3.65
N TYR A 88 5.83 4.83 -4.06
CA TYR A 88 4.63 4.00 -4.14
C TYR A 88 4.68 2.96 -3.01
N ILE A 89 3.77 3.06 -2.05
CA ILE A 89 3.67 2.11 -0.93
C ILE A 89 2.48 1.19 -1.18
N MET A 90 2.74 -0.11 -1.32
CA MET A 90 1.75 -1.15 -1.55
C MET A 90 1.68 -2.08 -0.36
N LEU A 91 0.53 -2.11 0.32
CA LEU A 91 0.27 -2.98 1.46
C LEU A 91 -0.78 -4.02 1.09
N ASP A 92 -0.46 -5.30 1.22
CA ASP A 92 -1.42 -6.39 1.06
C ASP A 92 -1.84 -6.95 2.43
N GLU A 93 -3.08 -7.44 2.50
CA GLU A 93 -3.72 -7.95 3.72
C GLU A 93 -3.62 -6.96 4.91
N VAL A 94 -3.82 -5.66 4.67
CA VAL A 94 -3.70 -4.56 5.66
C VAL A 94 -4.53 -4.76 6.93
N GLN A 95 -5.62 -5.54 6.86
CA GLN A 95 -6.39 -5.98 8.03
C GLN A 95 -5.57 -6.77 9.07
N MET A 96 -4.40 -7.28 8.69
CA MET A 96 -3.46 -7.97 9.58
C MET A 96 -2.71 -7.03 10.51
N VAL A 97 -2.72 -5.71 10.23
CA VAL A 97 -2.14 -4.72 11.14
C VAL A 97 -2.95 -4.68 12.43
N GLU A 98 -2.25 -4.77 13.55
CA GLU A 98 -2.84 -4.72 14.88
C GLU A 98 -3.52 -3.37 15.09
N ARG A 99 -4.77 -3.40 15.56
CA ARG A 99 -5.44 -2.17 16.00
C ARG A 99 -4.74 -1.68 17.25
N SER A 100 -4.03 -0.56 17.13
CA SER A 100 -3.50 0.13 18.31
C SER A 100 -4.67 0.60 19.18
N LEU A 101 -4.87 -0.03 20.34
CA LEU A 101 -5.83 0.40 21.36
C LEU A 101 -5.39 1.69 22.09
N ARG A 102 -4.42 2.45 21.55
CA ARG A 102 -3.91 3.70 22.12
C ARG A 102 -4.67 4.95 21.67
N LEU A 103 -5.98 4.84 21.48
CA LEU A 103 -6.84 6.01 21.62
C LEU A 103 -7.67 5.80 22.88
N SER A 104 -7.33 6.56 23.93
CA SER A 104 -8.23 6.77 25.06
C SER A 104 -9.64 7.07 24.54
N PRO A 105 -10.73 6.53 25.11
CA PRO A 105 -12.10 6.69 24.61
C PRO A 105 -12.59 8.14 24.44
N ALA A 106 -11.83 9.13 24.93
CA ALA A 106 -12.14 10.56 24.90
C ALA A 106 -11.97 11.25 23.53
N ARG A 107 -11.60 10.54 22.46
CA ARG A 107 -11.56 11.11 21.10
C ARG A 107 -12.24 10.18 20.08
N ARG A 108 -13.53 9.93 20.28
CA ARG A 108 -14.43 9.61 19.17
C ARG A 108 -15.02 10.93 18.66
N ASP A 109 -14.21 11.68 17.94
CA ASP A 109 -14.72 12.53 16.87
C ASP A 109 -14.22 11.92 15.57
N THR A 110 -15.13 11.83 14.60
CA THR A 110 -14.87 11.35 13.25
C THR A 110 -13.85 12.27 12.60
N TYR A 111 -12.56 11.93 12.73
CA TYR A 111 -11.49 12.64 12.03
C TYR A 111 -11.49 12.21 10.55
N HIS A 112 -11.97 13.08 9.68
CA HIS A 112 -11.51 13.13 8.29
C HIS A 112 -10.05 13.60 8.29
N GLY A 113 -9.13 12.68 8.60
CA GLY A 113 -7.71 12.91 8.45
C GLY A 113 -7.30 12.69 7.00
N GLU A 114 -7.17 13.79 6.26
CA GLU A 114 -6.43 13.81 5.00
C GLU A 114 -4.97 13.45 5.29
N TYR A 115 -4.55 12.25 4.92
CA TYR A 115 -3.13 11.91 4.90
C TYR A 115 -2.53 12.46 3.60
N HIS A 116 -2.06 13.71 3.65
CA HIS A 116 -1.13 14.23 2.67
C HIS A 116 0.24 13.60 2.92
N ILE A 117 0.67 12.70 2.03
CA ILE A 117 2.07 12.32 1.90
C ILE A 117 2.59 13.13 0.70
N GLN A 118 3.53 14.03 0.95
CA GLN A 118 4.29 14.73 -0.10
C GLN A 118 5.16 13.74 -0.87
#